data_AF-A0A924ME25-F1
#
_entry.id   AF-A0A924ME25-F1
#
_cell.length_a   1.000
_cell.length_b   1.000
_cell.length_c   1.000
_cell.angle_alpha   90.00
_cell.angle_beta   90.00
_cell.angle_gamma   90.00
#
_symmetry.space_group_name_H-M   'P 1'
#
loop_
_entity.id
_entity.type
_entity.pdbx_description
1 polymer ?
#
loop_
_entity_poly.entity_id
_entity_poly.type
_entity_poly.pdbx_seq_one_letter_code
_entity_poly.pdbx_strand_id
1 'polypeptide(L)' 'MNSPKLAELKKELNYLELPQVKELCLRLAKYKTENKELLHYLLFYQDKKEDYVNEIKEM' A
#
# COMPACT_ATOMS: atom_id res chain seq x y z
N MET A 1 16.03 -14.24 -12.74
CA MET A 1 15.06 -13.16 -12.98
C MET A 1 15.64 -11.88 -12.39
N ASN A 2 15.81 -10.82 -13.19
CA ASN A 2 16.24 -9.53 -12.66
C ASN A 2 15.13 -8.93 -11.81
N SER A 3 15.47 -8.36 -10.66
CA SER A 3 14.50 -7.61 -9.86
C SER A 3 14.00 -6.41 -10.67
N PRO A 4 12.67 -6.24 -10.84
CA PRO A 4 12.12 -5.12 -11.58
C PRO A 4 12.52 -3.79 -10.92
N LYS A 5 12.87 -2.79 -11.73
CA LYS A 5 13.26 -1.48 -11.19
C LYS A 5 12.01 -0.72 -10.76
N LEU A 6 12.10 -0.02 -9.63
CA LEU A 6 11.01 0.82 -9.15
C LEU A 6 10.57 1.87 -10.19
N ALA A 7 11.51 2.37 -11.01
CA ALA A 7 11.22 3.33 -12.07
C ALA A 7 10.28 2.78 -13.15
N GLU A 8 10.42 1.49 -13.51
CA GLU A 8 9.57 0.84 -14.50
C GLU A 8 8.15 0.66 -13.93
N LEU A 9 8.05 0.20 -12.68
CA LEU A 9 6.76 0.06 -12.00
C LEU A 9 6.02 1.40 -11.89
N LYS A 10 6.72 2.48 -11.53
CA LYS A 10 6.14 3.84 -11.48
C LYS A 10 5.61 4.27 -12.85
N LYS A 11 6.37 4.01 -13.91
CA LYS A 11 5.97 4.36 -15.27
C LYS A 11 4.69 3.63 -15.67
N GLU A 12 4.59 2.33 -15.42
CA GLU A 12 3.39 1.55 -15.74
C GLU A 12 2.17 1.97 -14.91
N LEU A 13 2.35 2.24 -13.62
CA LEU A 13 1.27 2.71 -12.76
C LEU A 13 0.65 4.04 -13.23
N ASN A 14 1.44 4.92 -13.86
CA ASN A 14 0.95 6.19 -14.39
C ASN A 14 0.06 6.04 -15.63
N TYR A 15 0.08 4.89 -16.32
CA TYR A 15 -0.79 4.62 -17.47
C TYR A 15 -2.11 3.93 -17.10
N LEU A 16 -2.31 3.63 -15.81
CA LEU A 16 -3.50 2.95 -15.33
C LEU A 16 -4.54 3.96 -14.85
N GLU A 17 -5.80 3.64 -15.12
CA GLU A 17 -6.93 4.38 -14.57
C GLU A 17 -7.09 4.10 -13.07
N LEU A 18 -7.67 5.05 -12.35
CA LEU A 18 -7.87 4.95 -10.89
C LEU A 18 -8.50 3.62 -10.42
N PRO A 19 -9.53 3.06 -11.09
CA PRO A 19 -10.10 1.76 -10.69
C PRO A 19 -9.09 0.61 -10.81
N GLN A 20 -8.24 0.62 -11.83
CA GLN A 20 -7.23 -0.41 -12.06
C GLN A 20 -6.12 -0.32 -11.00
N VAL A 21 -5.69 0.89 -10.63
CA VAL A 21 -4.73 1.11 -9.56
C VAL A 21 -5.29 0.60 -8.22
N LYS A 22 -6.55 0.93 -7.92
CA LYS A 22 -7.23 0.44 -6.70
C LYS A 22 -7.25 -1.09 -6.65
N GLU A 23 -7.56 -1.74 -7.77
CA GLU A 23 -7.60 -3.20 -7.84
C GLU A 23 -6.22 -3.84 -7.64
N LEU A 24 -5.16 -3.22 -8.17
CA LEU A 24 -3.78 -3.64 -7.90
C LEU A 24 -3.41 -3.52 -6.42
N CYS A 25 -3.75 -2.40 -5.76
CA CYS A 25 -3.53 -2.23 -4.32
C CYS A 25 -4.23 -3.32 -3.50
N LEU A 26 -5.48 -3.65 -3.84
CA LEU A 26 -6.24 -4.72 -3.17
C LEU A 26 -5.62 -6.10 -3.43
N ARG A 27 -5.13 -6.36 -4.64
CA ARG A 27 -4.44 -7.62 -4.98
C ARG A 27 -3.15 -7.77 -4.17
N LEU A 28 -2.36 -6.69 -4.02
CA LEU A 28 -1.14 -6.68 -3.21
C LEU A 28 -1.44 -6.97 -1.73
N ALA A 29 -2.51 -6.36 -1.18
CA ALA A 29 -2.94 -6.59 0.20
C ALA A 29 -3.45 -8.03 0.42
N LYS A 30 -4.14 -8.63 -0.55
CA LYS A 30 -4.58 -10.04 -0.47
C LYS A 30 -3.42 -11.03 -0.56
N TYR A 31 -2.33 -10.66 -1.23
CA TYR A 31 -1.19 -11.55 -1.44
C TYR A 31 -0.32 -11.73 -0.18
N LYS A 32 -0.14 -10.67 0.62
CA LYS A 32 0.77 -10.70 1.77
C LYS A 32 0.22 -9.84 2.92
N THR A 33 0.24 -10.38 4.14
CA THR A 33 -0.32 -9.72 5.33
C THR A 33 0.35 -8.36 5.58
N GLU A 34 1.68 -8.28 5.45
CA GLU A 34 2.41 -7.02 5.64
C GLU A 34 2.00 -5.94 4.63
N ASN A 35 1.60 -6.32 3.41
CA ASN A 35 1.06 -5.36 2.44
C ASN A 35 -0.32 -4.85 2.85
N LYS A 36 -1.15 -5.71 3.45
CA LYS A 36 -2.46 -5.33 3.97
C LYS A 36 -2.32 -4.35 5.12
N GLU A 37 -1.41 -4.63 6.06
CA GLU A 37 -1.11 -3.75 7.19
C GLU A 37 -0.55 -2.40 6.72
N LEU A 38 0.39 -2.40 5.78
CA LEU A 38 0.92 -1.17 5.19
C LEU A 38 -0.18 -0.36 4.48
N LEU A 39 -1.05 -1.02 3.70
CA LEU A 39 -2.15 -0.34 3.02
C LEU A 39 -3.15 0.25 4.02
N HIS A 40 -3.45 -0.46 5.11
CA HIS A 40 -4.29 0.04 6.19
C HIS A 40 -3.65 1.27 6.85
N TYR A 41 -2.37 1.20 7.19
CA TYR A 41 -1.62 2.33 7.73
C TYR A 41 -1.68 3.55 6.79
N LEU A 42 -1.41 3.36 5.50
CA LEU A 42 -1.40 4.46 4.53
C LEU A 42 -2.78 5.11 4.37
N LEU A 43 -3.86 4.33 4.33
CA LEU A 43 -5.21 4.86 4.09
C LEU A 43 -5.82 5.56 5.30
N PHE A 44 -5.51 5.11 6.52
CA PHE A 44 -6.20 5.57 7.72
C PHE A 44 -5.31 6.38 8.67
N TYR A 45 -3.99 6.25 8.56
CA TYR A 45 -3.04 6.79 9.55
C TYR A 45 -1.86 7.55 8.97
N GLN A 46 -1.69 7.66 7.64
CA GLN A 46 -0.52 8.34 7.05
C GLN A 46 -0.36 9.79 7.53
N ASP A 47 -1.48 10.47 7.78
CA ASP A 47 -1.56 11.86 8.24
C ASP A 47 -1.82 11.96 9.76
N LYS A 48 -1.95 10.81 10.44
CA LYS A 48 -2.30 10.68 11.87
C LYS A 48 -1.38 9.66 12.56
N LYS A 49 -0.07 9.85 12.39
CA LYS A 49 0.93 8.89 12.90
C LYS A 49 0.84 8.68 14.42
N GLU A 50 0.44 9.71 15.17
CA GLU A 50 0.28 9.63 16.63
C GLU A 50 -0.88 8.72 17.04
N ASP A 51 -1.99 8.72 16.30
CA ASP A 51 -3.16 7.88 16.58
C ASP A 51 -2.85 6.38 16.37
N TYR A 52 -2.07 6.04 15.35
CA TYR A 52 -1.65 4.65 15.08
C TYR A 52 -0.75 4.09 16.18
N VAL A 53 0.17 4.90 16.71
CA VAL A 53 1.06 4.49 17.80
C VAL A 53 0.26 4.24 19.08
N ASN A 54 -0.81 5.01 19.30
CA ASN A 54 -1.66 4.84 20.47
C ASN A 54 -2.54 3.58 20.36
N GLU A 55 -3.17 3.33 19.21
CA GLU A 55 -3.98 2.11 19.00
C GLU A 55 -3.15 0.82 19.09
N ILE A 56 -1.94 0.79 18.50
CA ILE A 56 -1.05 -0.39 18.59
C ILE A 56 -0.59 -0.64 20.03
N LYS A 57 -0.43 0.40 20.85
CA LYS A 57 -0.02 0.26 22.25
C LYS A 57 -1.15 -0.21 23.17
N GLU A 58 -2.41 -0.01 22.78
CA GLU A 58 -3.58 -0.45 23.55
C GLU A 58 -4.09 -1.84 23.14
N MET A 59 -3.61 -2.39 22.02
CA MET A 59 -3.79 -3.80 21.64
C MET A 59 -2.83 -4.73 22.37
#